data_AF-A0A7W0KH15-F1
#
_entry.id   AF-A0A7W0KH15-F1
#
_cell.length_a   1.000
_cell.length_b   1.000
_cell.length_c   1.000
_cell.angle_alpha   90.00
_cell.angle_beta   90.00
_cell.angle_gamma   90.00
#
_symmetry.space_group_name_H-M   'P 1'
#
loop_
_entity.id
_entity.type
_entity.pdbx_description
1 polymer ?
#
loop_
_entity_poly.entity_id
_entity_poly.type
_entity_poly.pdbx_seq_one_letter_code
_entity_poly.pdbx_strand_id
1 'polypeptide(L)'
;MSNLADAIESILLAREVTGVVMIVLCARAVRVNRPFFREVWNDPSRFWRGTARVAAALGLAMLVWVTIFDDWLQLVAEPYRLSMPWEYQRVVFDPVDPTLRAISVGLIVAALAVMACLFARHVGGYLLQVGTLVLSALIWMPIFIMNQRLNAMIVQGAEASETLPEVLGLSAFWVVRMSLGVLTIGATLMTGTMLLALVATTILDLLGLREQRITHEADGFFTELQRRSGQHEDIPLKTLWRPIRRPL
;
A
#
# COMPACT_ATOMS: atom_id res chain seq x y z
N MET A 1 -20.54 -23.49 27.89
CA MET A 1 -19.97 -23.48 26.53
C MET A 1 -20.37 -22.24 25.73
N SER A 2 -21.47 -21.54 26.07
CA SER A 2 -21.83 -20.21 25.54
C SER A 2 -20.71 -19.18 25.69
N ASN A 3 -20.08 -19.11 26.87
CA ASN A 3 -19.06 -18.08 27.17
C ASN A 3 -17.84 -18.05 26.21
N LEU A 4 -17.50 -19.17 25.55
CA LEU A 4 -16.38 -19.21 24.60
C LEU A 4 -16.80 -18.76 23.20
N ALA A 5 -18.01 -19.14 22.76
CA ALA A 5 -18.57 -18.66 21.50
C ALA A 5 -18.82 -17.15 21.56
N ASP A 6 -19.42 -16.66 22.64
CA ASP A 6 -19.69 -15.23 22.87
C ASP A 6 -18.38 -14.41 22.96
N ALA A 7 -17.34 -14.96 23.60
CA ALA A 7 -16.03 -14.32 23.67
C ALA A 7 -15.32 -14.27 22.30
N ILE A 8 -15.44 -15.34 21.50
CA ILE A 8 -14.89 -15.34 20.14
C ILE A 8 -15.65 -14.34 19.28
N GLU A 9 -16.99 -14.33 19.33
CA GLU A 9 -17.82 -13.40 18.57
C GLU A 9 -17.52 -11.94 18.92
N SER A 10 -17.46 -11.61 20.21
CA SER A 10 -17.10 -10.24 20.66
C SER A 10 -15.70 -9.80 20.20
N ILE A 11 -14.72 -10.70 20.17
CA ILE A 11 -13.37 -10.41 19.65
C ILE A 11 -13.41 -10.27 18.13
N LEU A 12 -14.13 -11.12 17.40
CA LEU A 12 -14.23 -11.06 15.95
C LEU A 12 -14.94 -9.77 15.49
N LEU A 13 -15.93 -9.30 16.25
CA LEU A 13 -16.66 -8.08 15.95
C LEU A 13 -15.96 -6.81 16.44
N ALA A 14 -14.87 -6.93 17.21
CA ALA A 14 -14.11 -5.79 17.69
C ALA A 14 -13.46 -5.03 16.54
N ARG A 15 -13.77 -3.73 16.48
CA ARG A 15 -13.34 -2.79 15.44
C ARG A 15 -11.82 -2.64 15.38
N GLU A 16 -11.15 -2.78 16.51
CA GLU A 16 -9.71 -2.55 16.66
C GLU A 16 -8.86 -3.63 15.99
N VAL A 17 -9.45 -4.80 15.70
CA VAL A 17 -8.68 -5.98 15.26
C VAL A 17 -7.99 -5.74 13.92
N THR A 18 -8.66 -5.10 12.95
CA THR A 18 -8.03 -4.76 11.67
C THR A 18 -6.83 -3.84 11.88
N GLY A 19 -6.94 -2.88 12.80
CA GLY A 19 -5.85 -1.95 13.12
C GLY A 19 -4.65 -2.62 13.79
N VAL A 20 -4.90 -3.53 14.74
CA VAL A 20 -3.85 -4.34 15.36
C VAL A 20 -3.12 -5.19 14.32
N VAL A 21 -3.85 -5.84 13.42
CA VAL A 21 -3.24 -6.62 12.31
C VAL A 21 -2.39 -5.72 11.42
N MET A 22 -2.87 -4.54 11.05
CA MET A 22 -2.10 -3.55 10.27
C MET A 22 -0.80 -3.16 10.97
N ILE A 23 -0.84 -2.85 12.27
CA ILE A 23 0.36 -2.50 13.06
C ILE A 23 1.38 -3.64 13.04
N VAL A 24 0.93 -4.88 13.27
CA VAL A 24 1.79 -6.07 13.26
C VAL A 24 2.43 -6.29 11.89
N LEU A 25 1.65 -6.13 10.81
CA LEU A 25 2.16 -6.28 9.44
C LEU A 25 3.15 -5.18 9.08
N CYS A 26 2.90 -3.92 9.46
CA CYS A 26 3.85 -2.83 9.28
C CYS A 26 5.16 -3.09 10.04
N ALA A 27 5.08 -3.50 11.31
CA ALA A 27 6.26 -3.85 12.11
C ALA A 27 7.05 -5.01 11.47
N ARG A 28 6.35 -6.03 10.96
CA ARG A 28 6.97 -7.14 10.23
C ARG A 28 7.63 -6.67 8.93
N ALA A 29 6.97 -5.81 8.17
CA ALA A 29 7.51 -5.26 6.93
C ALA A 29 8.80 -4.45 7.16
N VAL A 30 8.83 -3.64 8.23
CA VAL A 30 10.05 -2.92 8.65
C VAL A 30 11.16 -3.88 9.03
N ARG A 31 10.84 -4.97 9.74
CA ARG A 31 11.83 -5.98 10.13
C ARG A 31 12.40 -6.74 8.93
N VAL A 32 11.57 -7.15 7.98
CA VAL A 32 12.01 -7.87 6.77
C VAL A 32 12.86 -6.97 5.88
N ASN A 33 12.48 -5.70 5.73
CA ASN A 33 13.18 -4.73 4.89
C ASN A 33 14.16 -3.85 5.69
N ARG A 34 14.70 -4.37 6.80
CA ARG A 34 15.58 -3.62 7.70
C ARG A 34 16.76 -2.94 7.01
N PRO A 35 17.45 -3.53 6.01
CA PRO A 35 18.55 -2.85 5.31
C PRO A 35 18.10 -1.55 4.64
N PHE A 36 16.99 -1.59 3.89
CA PHE A 36 16.40 -0.44 3.23
C PHE A 36 15.98 0.65 4.22
N PHE A 37 15.24 0.29 5.28
CA PHE A 37 14.84 1.27 6.29
C PHE A 37 16.03 1.88 7.03
N ARG A 38 17.12 1.14 7.22
CA ARG A 38 18.36 1.64 7.81
C ARG A 38 19.03 2.67 6.90
N GLU A 39 18.99 2.50 5.58
CA GLU A 39 19.51 3.48 4.62
C GLU A 39 18.70 4.77 4.66
N VAL A 40 17.37 4.68 4.60
CA VAL A 40 16.47 5.85 4.72
C VAL A 40 16.67 6.58 6.05
N TRP A 41 16.87 5.83 7.14
CA TRP A 41 17.05 6.41 8.47
C TRP A 41 18.39 7.15 8.63
N ASN A 42 19.44 6.63 7.98
CA ASN A 42 20.80 7.15 8.06
C ASN A 42 21.20 7.95 6.81
N ASP A 43 20.23 8.52 6.10
CA ASP A 43 20.47 9.34 4.91
C ASP A 43 21.56 10.41 5.19
N PRO A 44 22.51 10.65 4.28
CA PRO A 44 23.55 11.67 4.46
C PRO A 44 22.97 13.07 4.75
N SER A 45 21.85 13.41 4.14
CA SER A 45 21.19 14.70 4.26
C SER A 45 20.37 14.82 5.54
N ARG A 46 20.64 15.87 6.32
CA ARG A 46 19.90 16.17 7.57
C ARG A 46 18.41 16.33 7.33
N PHE A 47 18.03 16.96 6.22
CA PHE A 47 16.63 17.21 5.86
C PHE A 47 15.87 15.90 5.64
N TRP A 48 16.44 14.97 4.88
CA TRP A 48 15.79 13.70 4.56
C TRP A 48 15.74 12.74 5.74
N ARG A 49 16.75 12.75 6.62
CA ARG A 49 16.65 12.07 7.92
C ARG A 49 15.56 12.65 8.81
N GLY A 50 15.38 13.96 8.81
CA GLY A 50 14.27 14.62 9.53
C GLY A 50 12.93 14.14 8.99
N THR A 51 12.78 14.18 7.67
CA THR A 51 11.59 13.70 6.94
C THR A 51 11.29 12.23 7.24
N ALA A 52 12.31 11.36 7.28
CA ALA A 52 12.16 9.95 7.66
C ALA A 52 11.61 9.75 9.07
N ARG A 53 12.09 10.54 10.05
CA ARG A 53 11.58 10.49 11.43
C ARG A 53 10.15 10.99 11.54
N VAL A 54 9.84 12.09 10.85
CA VAL A 54 8.48 12.64 10.79
C VAL A 54 7.53 11.64 10.14
N ALA A 55 7.94 10.97 9.05
CA ALA A 55 7.14 9.94 8.40
C ALA A 55 6.87 8.75 9.31
N ALA A 56 7.89 8.27 10.04
CA ALA A 56 7.73 7.18 10.99
C ALA A 56 6.80 7.56 12.15
N ALA A 57 6.96 8.77 12.69
CA ALA A 57 6.11 9.28 13.76
C ALA A 57 4.65 9.46 13.31
N LEU A 58 4.42 10.08 12.14
CA LEU A 58 3.08 10.26 11.57
C LEU A 58 2.45 8.93 11.18
N GLY A 59 3.20 8.01 10.58
CA GLY A 59 2.71 6.69 10.22
C GLY A 59 2.29 5.89 11.46
N LEU A 60 3.09 5.92 12.54
CA LEU A 60 2.72 5.28 13.80
C LEU A 60 1.53 5.98 14.46
N ALA A 61 1.52 7.31 14.52
CA ALA A 61 0.42 8.09 15.10
C ALA A 61 -0.89 7.82 14.35
N MET A 62 -0.87 7.81 13.01
CA MET A 62 -2.00 7.44 12.17
C MET A 62 -2.46 6.00 12.46
N LEU A 63 -1.52 5.05 12.51
CA LEU A 63 -1.85 3.65 12.78
C LEU A 63 -2.56 3.48 14.14
N VAL A 64 -2.02 4.09 15.19
CA VAL A 64 -2.59 4.03 16.54
C VAL A 64 -3.91 4.78 16.61
N TRP A 65 -3.96 6.01 16.06
CA TRP A 65 -5.14 6.86 16.11
C TRP A 65 -6.35 6.22 15.44
N VAL A 66 -6.21 5.82 14.17
CA VAL A 66 -7.30 5.24 13.39
C VAL A 66 -7.72 3.89 13.99
N THR A 67 -6.82 3.16 14.65
CA THR A 67 -7.18 1.90 15.33
C THR A 67 -8.04 2.11 16.58
N ILE A 68 -7.80 3.19 17.33
CA ILE A 68 -8.48 3.44 18.61
C ILE A 68 -9.77 4.26 18.42
N PHE A 69 -9.72 5.28 17.57
CA PHE A 69 -10.78 6.30 17.48
C PHE A 69 -11.58 6.24 16.18
N ASP A 70 -11.10 5.51 15.17
CA ASP A 70 -11.74 5.46 13.85
C ASP A 70 -11.86 4.01 13.32
N ASP A 71 -12.47 3.84 12.15
CA ASP A 71 -12.70 2.54 11.50
C ASP A 71 -12.01 2.55 10.16
N TRP A 72 -10.97 1.74 10.04
CA TRP A 72 -10.17 1.60 8.82
C TRP A 72 -11.00 1.27 7.58
N LEU A 73 -11.96 0.36 7.71
CA LEU A 73 -12.78 -0.11 6.59
C LEU A 73 -13.80 0.94 6.19
N GLN A 74 -14.43 1.61 7.15
CA GLN A 74 -15.35 2.71 6.88
C GLN A 74 -14.62 3.92 6.29
N LEU A 75 -13.38 4.17 6.69
CA LEU A 75 -12.52 5.24 6.17
C LEU A 75 -12.12 4.99 4.71
N VAL A 76 -11.73 3.76 4.39
CA VAL A 76 -11.41 3.37 3.01
C VAL A 76 -12.64 3.31 2.11
N ALA A 77 -13.81 2.95 2.65
CA ALA A 77 -15.06 2.88 1.90
C ALA A 77 -15.71 4.25 1.65
N GLU A 78 -15.32 5.29 2.39
CA GLU A 78 -15.97 6.61 2.35
C GLU A 78 -15.93 7.27 0.96
N PRO A 79 -14.80 7.31 0.23
CA PRO A 79 -14.77 7.91 -1.12
C PRO A 79 -15.73 7.22 -2.10
N TYR A 80 -15.80 5.89 -2.03
CA TYR A 80 -16.74 5.11 -2.87
C TYR A 80 -18.19 5.38 -2.48
N ARG A 81 -18.48 5.51 -1.19
CA ARG A 81 -19.82 5.83 -0.70
C ARG A 81 -20.27 7.22 -1.16
N LEU A 82 -19.38 8.21 -1.09
CA LEU A 82 -19.66 9.57 -1.55
C LEU A 82 -19.86 9.66 -3.07
N SER A 83 -19.28 8.75 -3.85
CA SER A 83 -19.47 8.71 -5.31
C SER A 83 -20.78 8.05 -5.74
N MET A 84 -21.51 7.40 -4.83
CA MET A 84 -22.81 6.79 -5.15
C MET A 84 -23.86 7.84 -5.52
N PRO A 85 -24.69 7.59 -6.54
CA PRO A 85 -25.59 8.61 -7.06
C PRO A 85 -26.82 8.86 -6.17
N TRP A 86 -27.23 7.88 -5.34
CA TRP A 86 -28.44 8.00 -4.51
C TRP A 86 -28.10 8.13 -3.01
N GLU A 87 -28.83 9.02 -2.32
CA GLU A 87 -28.58 9.36 -0.90
C GLU A 87 -28.73 8.18 0.06
N TYR A 88 -29.70 7.29 -0.16
CA TYR A 88 -29.92 6.14 0.71
C TYR A 88 -28.74 5.16 0.72
N GLN A 89 -27.93 5.14 -0.35
CA GLN A 89 -26.73 4.30 -0.42
C GLN A 89 -25.54 4.93 0.32
N ARG A 90 -25.65 6.23 0.68
CA ARG A 90 -24.63 6.96 1.43
C ARG A 90 -24.78 6.84 2.94
N VAL A 91 -25.88 6.24 3.41
CA VAL A 91 -26.16 6.07 4.84
C VAL A 91 -25.21 5.04 5.43
N VAL A 92 -24.70 5.33 6.63
CA VAL A 92 -23.81 4.44 7.37
C VAL A 92 -24.48 4.06 8.68
N PHE A 93 -24.53 2.75 8.94
CA PHE A 93 -24.91 2.25 10.25
C PHE A 93 -23.74 2.54 11.20
N ASP A 94 -24.01 3.27 12.29
CA ASP A 94 -23.03 3.76 13.26
C ASP A 94 -21.90 4.64 12.65
N PRO A 95 -22.21 5.90 12.26
CA PRO A 95 -21.20 6.81 11.73
C PRO A 95 -20.20 7.23 12.81
N VAL A 96 -18.91 7.24 12.46
CA VAL A 96 -17.88 7.83 13.32
C VAL A 96 -18.12 9.32 13.46
N ASP A 97 -17.86 9.85 14.65
CA ASP A 97 -17.93 11.28 14.90
C ASP A 97 -17.16 12.07 13.82
N PRO A 98 -17.77 13.08 13.19
CA PRO A 98 -17.14 13.84 12.10
C PRO A 98 -15.82 14.51 12.48
N THR A 99 -15.65 14.88 13.75
CA THR A 99 -14.42 15.51 14.26
C THR A 99 -13.29 14.50 14.31
N LEU A 100 -13.56 13.30 14.83
CA LEU A 100 -12.59 12.19 14.84
C LEU A 100 -12.21 11.80 13.41
N ARG A 101 -13.20 11.71 12.51
CA ARG A 101 -13.00 11.43 11.10
C ARG A 101 -12.10 12.47 10.41
N ALA A 102 -12.33 13.75 10.68
CA ALA A 102 -11.51 14.83 10.12
C ALA A 102 -10.04 14.74 10.59
N ILE A 103 -9.81 14.41 11.87
CA ILE A 103 -8.45 14.19 12.39
C ILE A 103 -7.78 13.00 11.70
N SER A 104 -8.50 11.89 11.52
CA SER A 104 -7.99 10.71 10.81
C SER A 104 -7.59 11.03 9.37
N VAL A 105 -8.45 11.75 8.63
CA VAL A 105 -8.15 12.18 7.26
C VAL A 105 -6.94 13.10 7.22
N GLY A 106 -6.85 14.08 8.14
CA GLY A 106 -5.70 14.97 8.24
C GLY A 106 -4.38 14.22 8.51
N LEU A 107 -4.40 13.27 9.44
CA LEU A 107 -3.23 12.42 9.75
C LEU A 107 -2.83 11.55 8.55
N ILE A 108 -3.79 10.96 7.84
CA ILE A 108 -3.53 10.17 6.63
C ILE A 108 -2.89 11.04 5.55
N VAL A 109 -3.47 12.21 5.24
CA VAL A 109 -2.93 13.10 4.20
C VAL A 109 -1.51 13.53 4.55
N ALA A 110 -1.26 13.91 5.81
CA ALA A 110 0.08 14.28 6.27
C ALA A 110 1.07 13.10 6.18
N ALA A 111 0.68 11.91 6.64
CA ALA A 111 1.52 10.72 6.56
C ALA A 111 1.84 10.33 5.11
N LEU A 112 0.83 10.32 4.24
CA LEU A 112 0.98 10.00 2.82
C LEU A 112 1.87 11.02 2.11
N ALA A 113 1.73 12.31 2.40
CA ALA A 113 2.56 13.36 1.80
C ALA A 113 4.05 13.19 2.15
N VAL A 114 4.37 12.96 3.43
CA VAL A 114 5.76 12.77 3.85
C VAL A 114 6.32 11.44 3.31
N MET A 115 5.53 10.37 3.33
CA MET A 115 5.91 9.08 2.73
C MET A 115 6.12 9.19 1.22
N ALA A 116 5.29 9.96 0.52
CA ALA A 116 5.43 10.23 -0.91
C ALA A 116 6.74 10.95 -1.24
N CYS A 117 7.13 11.95 -0.42
CA CYS A 117 8.42 12.62 -0.55
C CYS A 117 9.59 11.63 -0.37
N LEU A 118 9.52 10.75 0.62
CA LEU A 118 10.55 9.72 0.83
C LEU A 118 10.59 8.71 -0.31
N PHE A 119 9.44 8.33 -0.85
CA PHE A 119 9.35 7.43 -1.99
C PHE A 119 9.95 8.05 -3.25
N ALA A 120 9.61 9.31 -3.53
CA ALA A 120 10.18 10.10 -4.63
C ALA A 120 11.71 10.15 -4.56
N ARG A 121 12.28 10.26 -3.36
CA ARG A 121 13.74 10.23 -3.13
C ARG A 121 14.38 8.85 -3.28
N HIS A 122 13.88 7.84 -2.56
CA HIS A 122 14.63 6.59 -2.34
C HIS A 122 14.27 5.46 -3.31
N VAL A 123 13.04 5.45 -3.82
CA VAL A 123 12.54 4.43 -4.74
C VAL A 123 12.33 4.99 -6.15
N GLY A 124 12.18 6.32 -6.24
CA GLY A 124 11.60 7.08 -7.35
C GLY A 124 11.93 6.65 -8.78
N GLY A 125 10.95 6.90 -9.64
CA GLY A 125 10.98 6.60 -11.06
C GLY A 125 9.54 6.59 -11.56
N TYR A 126 9.24 7.40 -12.57
CA TYR A 126 7.87 7.56 -13.08
C TYR A 126 7.24 6.20 -13.44
N LEU A 127 8.02 5.31 -14.07
CA LEU A 127 7.54 3.98 -14.45
C LEU A 127 7.12 3.14 -13.24
N LEU A 128 7.91 3.12 -12.17
CA LEU A 128 7.60 2.35 -10.97
C LEU A 128 6.39 2.95 -10.25
N GLN A 129 6.32 4.28 -10.15
CA GLN A 129 5.18 4.97 -9.52
C GLN A 129 3.88 4.72 -10.30
N VAL A 130 3.90 4.92 -11.63
CA VAL A 130 2.74 4.68 -12.50
C VAL A 130 2.36 3.20 -12.49
N GLY A 131 3.33 2.29 -12.64
CA GLY A 131 3.06 0.84 -12.61
C GLY A 131 2.45 0.39 -11.28
N THR A 132 2.98 0.89 -10.16
CA THR A 132 2.45 0.62 -8.80
C THR A 132 1.07 1.22 -8.60
N LEU A 133 0.83 2.44 -9.10
CA LEU A 133 -0.48 3.11 -9.07
C LEU A 133 -1.53 2.31 -9.85
N VAL A 134 -1.22 1.89 -11.08
CA VAL A 134 -2.12 1.09 -11.91
C VAL A 134 -2.39 -0.26 -11.25
N LEU A 135 -1.35 -0.96 -10.79
CA LEU A 135 -1.50 -2.26 -10.15
C LEU A 135 -2.35 -2.17 -8.87
N SER A 136 -2.07 -1.17 -8.02
CA SER A 136 -2.84 -0.97 -6.79
C SER A 136 -4.29 -0.62 -7.08
N ALA A 137 -4.58 0.25 -8.05
CA ALA A 137 -5.94 0.58 -8.45
C ALA A 137 -6.69 -0.64 -9.04
N LEU A 138 -6.03 -1.44 -9.89
CA LEU A 138 -6.61 -2.65 -10.48
C LEU A 138 -6.93 -3.71 -9.43
N ILE A 139 -6.05 -3.87 -8.43
CA ILE A 139 -6.24 -4.82 -7.33
C ILE A 139 -7.29 -4.30 -6.33
N TRP A 140 -7.36 -2.99 -6.13
CA TRP A 140 -8.23 -2.38 -5.13
C TRP A 140 -9.71 -2.69 -5.37
N MET A 141 -10.21 -2.49 -6.59
CA MET A 141 -11.64 -2.65 -6.91
C MET A 141 -12.20 -4.07 -6.61
N PRO A 142 -11.61 -5.17 -7.12
CA PRO A 142 -12.12 -6.51 -6.84
C PRO A 142 -12.01 -6.88 -5.37
N ILE A 143 -10.92 -6.53 -4.69
CA ILE A 143 -10.76 -6.81 -3.26
C ILE A 143 -11.78 -6.03 -2.44
N PHE A 144 -12.00 -4.75 -2.75
CA PHE A 144 -13.00 -3.93 -2.07
C PHE A 144 -14.40 -4.52 -2.21
N ILE A 145 -14.81 -4.89 -3.43
CA ILE A 145 -16.11 -5.50 -3.69
C ILE A 145 -16.25 -6.83 -2.93
N MET A 146 -15.25 -7.71 -2.99
CA MET A 146 -15.25 -8.98 -2.25
C MET A 146 -15.37 -8.75 -0.75
N ASN A 147 -14.65 -7.76 -0.20
CA ASN A 147 -14.68 -7.43 1.21
C ASN A 147 -16.07 -6.94 1.65
N GLN A 148 -16.73 -6.10 0.84
CA GLN A 148 -18.11 -5.66 1.11
C GLN A 148 -19.10 -6.83 1.08
N ARG A 149 -18.97 -7.75 0.12
CA ARG A 149 -19.82 -8.94 0.01
C ARG A 149 -19.62 -9.90 1.17
N LEU A 150 -18.38 -10.16 1.56
CA LEU A 150 -18.06 -11.01 2.71
C LEU A 150 -18.54 -10.40 4.03
N ASN A 151 -18.47 -9.08 4.18
CA ASN A 151 -19.04 -8.42 5.36
C ASN A 151 -20.55 -8.71 5.48
N ALA A 152 -21.31 -8.55 4.40
CA ALA A 152 -22.73 -8.87 4.40
C ALA A 152 -23.01 -10.35 4.72
N MET A 153 -22.23 -11.27 4.16
CA MET A 153 -22.35 -12.71 4.43
C MET A 153 -22.03 -13.06 5.89
N ILE A 154 -21.01 -12.43 6.49
CA ILE A 154 -20.63 -12.68 7.88
C ILE A 154 -21.69 -12.16 8.84
N VAL A 155 -22.26 -10.97 8.58
CA VAL A 155 -23.34 -10.42 9.43
C VAL A 155 -24.58 -11.33 9.38
N GLN A 156 -25.02 -11.70 8.18
CA GLN A 156 -26.15 -12.62 8.00
C GLN A 156 -25.87 -14.01 8.60
N GLY A 157 -24.63 -14.49 8.46
CA GLY A 157 -24.20 -15.77 9.02
C GLY A 157 -24.14 -15.76 10.54
N ALA A 158 -23.75 -14.65 11.16
CA ALA A 158 -23.70 -14.50 12.62
C ALA A 158 -25.10 -14.48 13.22
N GLU A 159 -26.06 -13.82 12.57
CA GLU A 159 -27.47 -13.81 12.98
C GLU A 159 -28.12 -15.21 12.90
N ALA A 160 -27.60 -16.09 12.04
CA ALA A 160 -28.15 -17.43 11.80
C ALA A 160 -27.36 -18.56 12.50
N SER A 161 -26.19 -18.28 13.08
CA SER A 161 -25.35 -19.31 13.68
C SER A 161 -25.81 -19.65 15.10
N GLU A 162 -26.26 -20.87 15.32
CA GLU A 162 -26.71 -21.35 16.63
C GLU A 162 -25.78 -22.42 17.22
N THR A 163 -24.89 -22.99 16.39
CA THR A 163 -24.04 -24.13 16.75
C THR A 163 -22.53 -23.83 16.66
N LEU A 164 -21.73 -24.52 17.47
CA LEU A 164 -20.26 -24.35 17.50
C LEU A 164 -19.57 -24.57 16.13
N PRO A 165 -19.95 -25.57 15.30
CA PRO A 165 -19.37 -25.73 13.97
C PRO A 165 -19.65 -24.56 13.03
N GLU A 166 -20.81 -23.93 13.14
CA GLU A 166 -21.17 -22.74 12.34
C GLU A 166 -20.33 -21.54 12.76
N VAL A 167 -20.14 -21.33 14.07
CA VAL A 167 -19.25 -20.27 14.61
C VAL A 167 -17.80 -20.48 14.14
N LEU A 168 -17.32 -21.73 14.12
CA LEU A 168 -15.99 -22.05 13.59
C LEU A 168 -15.89 -21.79 12.08
N GLY A 169 -16.91 -22.15 11.31
CA GLY A 169 -17.00 -21.81 9.89
C GLY A 169 -16.97 -20.29 9.66
N LEU A 170 -17.72 -19.55 10.46
CA LEU A 170 -17.77 -18.09 10.44
C LEU A 170 -16.42 -17.45 10.74
N SER A 171 -15.65 -18.03 11.68
CA SER A 171 -14.29 -17.57 11.99
C SER A 171 -13.33 -17.68 10.79
N ALA A 172 -13.47 -18.71 9.95
CA ALA A 172 -12.67 -18.86 8.75
C ALA A 172 -13.00 -17.78 7.71
N PHE A 173 -14.30 -17.51 7.49
CA PHE A 173 -14.75 -16.40 6.64
C PHE A 173 -14.26 -15.05 7.17
N TRP A 174 -14.26 -14.88 8.49
CA TRP A 174 -13.75 -13.67 9.12
C TRP A 174 -12.26 -13.46 8.87
N VAL A 175 -11.42 -14.51 8.95
CA VAL A 175 -9.98 -14.40 8.63
C VAL A 175 -9.79 -13.97 7.17
N VAL A 176 -10.59 -14.51 6.24
CA VAL A 176 -10.56 -14.11 4.83
C VAL A 176 -10.97 -12.66 4.67
N ARG A 177 -12.06 -12.22 5.33
CA ARG A 177 -12.49 -10.82 5.33
C ARG A 177 -11.40 -9.91 5.86
N MET A 178 -10.78 -10.24 7.01
CA MET A 178 -9.70 -9.43 7.59
C MET A 178 -8.51 -9.30 6.66
N SER A 179 -8.13 -10.41 6.00
CA SER A 179 -7.06 -10.42 5.01
C SER A 179 -7.37 -9.50 3.83
N LEU A 180 -8.59 -9.57 3.29
CA LEU A 180 -9.04 -8.69 2.21
C LEU A 180 -9.16 -7.24 2.68
N GLY A 181 -9.60 -7.00 3.91
CA GLY A 181 -9.68 -5.67 4.51
C GLY A 181 -8.31 -5.00 4.59
N VAL A 182 -7.33 -5.69 5.15
CA VAL A 182 -5.92 -5.26 5.19
C VAL A 182 -5.38 -4.98 3.79
N LEU A 183 -5.64 -5.88 2.83
CA LEU A 183 -5.21 -5.69 1.44
C LEU A 183 -5.88 -4.47 0.79
N THR A 184 -7.17 -4.25 1.07
CA THR A 184 -7.91 -3.07 0.58
C THR A 184 -7.30 -1.79 1.15
N ILE A 185 -7.07 -1.74 2.46
CA ILE A 185 -6.46 -0.59 3.14
C ILE A 185 -5.05 -0.34 2.57
N GLY A 186 -4.23 -1.39 2.48
CA GLY A 186 -2.89 -1.31 1.91
C GLY A 186 -2.89 -0.80 0.47
N ALA A 187 -3.77 -1.32 -0.39
CA ALA A 187 -3.93 -0.86 -1.76
C ALA A 187 -4.39 0.60 -1.83
N THR A 188 -5.28 1.03 -0.93
CA THR A 188 -5.75 2.43 -0.85
C THR A 188 -4.61 3.37 -0.49
N LEU A 189 -3.87 3.06 0.58
CA LEU A 189 -2.73 3.85 1.03
C LEU A 189 -1.61 3.85 -0.01
N MET A 190 -1.38 2.72 -0.68
CA MET A 190 -0.40 2.63 -1.77
C MET A 190 -0.82 3.50 -2.96
N THR A 191 -2.08 3.43 -3.39
CA THR A 191 -2.63 4.28 -4.46
C THR A 191 -2.45 5.75 -4.12
N GLY A 192 -2.86 6.16 -2.92
CA GLY A 192 -2.74 7.54 -2.44
C GLY A 192 -1.28 8.00 -2.36
N THR A 193 -0.39 7.16 -1.83
CA THR A 193 1.06 7.46 -1.76
C THR A 193 1.64 7.62 -3.16
N MET A 194 1.31 6.74 -4.11
CA MET A 194 1.85 6.81 -5.47
C MET A 194 1.35 8.05 -6.22
N LEU A 195 0.08 8.41 -6.06
CA LEU A 195 -0.48 9.62 -6.65
C LEU A 195 0.23 10.88 -6.12
N LEU A 196 0.43 10.97 -4.81
CA LEU A 196 1.19 12.07 -4.22
C LEU A 196 2.68 12.00 -4.58
N ALA A 197 3.26 10.81 -4.71
CA ALA A 197 4.66 10.63 -5.07
C ALA A 197 4.93 11.08 -6.50
N LEU A 198 4.00 10.87 -7.44
CA LEU A 198 4.12 11.40 -8.81
C LEU A 198 4.20 12.92 -8.78
N VAL A 199 3.27 13.58 -8.08
CA VAL A 199 3.26 15.04 -7.93
C VAL A 199 4.55 15.53 -7.27
N ALA A 200 4.96 14.91 -6.17
CA ALA A 200 6.20 15.26 -5.46
C ALA A 200 7.43 15.07 -6.36
N THR A 201 7.49 13.99 -7.13
CA THR A 201 8.60 13.71 -8.06
C THR A 201 8.68 14.77 -9.15
N THR A 202 7.54 15.14 -9.74
CA THR A 202 7.48 16.21 -10.75
C THR A 202 7.93 17.54 -10.17
N ILE A 203 7.50 17.89 -8.95
CA ILE A 203 7.94 19.12 -8.29
C ILE A 203 9.45 19.10 -8.04
N LEU A 204 10.00 17.99 -7.53
CA LEU A 204 11.43 17.85 -7.26
C LEU A 204 12.27 17.90 -8.55
N ASP A 205 11.78 17.30 -9.64
CA ASP A 205 12.40 17.36 -10.96
C ASP A 205 12.40 18.80 -11.50
N LEU A 206 11.26 19.49 -11.44
CA LEU A 206 11.11 20.87 -11.91
C LEU A 206 12.01 21.85 -11.14
N LEU A 207 12.21 21.61 -9.85
CA LEU A 207 13.07 22.43 -8.99
C LEU A 207 14.56 22.02 -9.07
N GLY A 208 14.90 20.95 -9.81
CA GLY A 208 16.26 20.43 -9.87
C GLY A 208 16.79 19.91 -8.53
N LEU A 209 15.90 19.62 -7.58
CA LEU A 209 16.24 19.16 -6.22
C LEU A 209 16.36 17.64 -6.13
N ARG A 210 16.17 16.93 -7.23
CA ARG A 210 16.25 15.47 -7.27
C ARG A 210 17.71 15.04 -7.37
N GLU A 211 18.27 14.67 -6.22
CA GLU A 211 19.54 13.95 -6.16
C GLU A 211 19.39 12.57 -6.82
N GLN A 212 20.36 12.19 -7.67
CA GLN A 212 20.39 10.87 -8.31
C GLN A 212 20.49 9.78 -7.25
N ARG A 213 19.76 8.68 -7.48
CA ARG A 213 19.67 7.54 -6.57
C ARG A 213 21.06 6.94 -6.33
N ILE A 214 21.45 6.80 -5.07
CA ILE A 214 22.61 6.00 -4.66
C ILE A 214 22.21 4.52 -4.75
N THR A 215 21.92 4.02 -5.94
CA THR A 215 21.73 2.56 -6.13
C THR A 215 22.78 2.06 -7.09
N HIS A 216 23.87 1.55 -6.50
CA HIS A 216 24.89 0.76 -7.17
C HIS A 216 24.34 -0.48 -7.91
N GLU A 217 23.08 -0.85 -7.71
CA GLU A 217 22.41 -1.94 -8.44
C GLU A 217 22.08 -1.58 -9.91
N ALA A 218 21.73 -0.32 -10.19
CA ALA A 218 21.49 0.14 -11.56
C ALA A 218 22.82 0.35 -12.29
N ASP A 219 23.85 0.81 -11.59
CA ASP A 219 25.20 0.96 -12.14
C ASP A 219 25.70 -0.35 -12.72
N GLY A 220 25.50 -1.49 -12.03
CA GLY A 220 25.89 -2.81 -12.54
C GLY A 220 25.16 -3.22 -13.82
N PHE A 221 23.84 -2.99 -13.89
CA PHE A 221 23.05 -3.32 -15.08
C PHE A 221 23.39 -2.42 -16.28
N PHE A 222 23.50 -1.10 -16.07
CA PHE A 222 23.86 -0.15 -17.13
C PHE A 222 25.32 -0.27 -17.55
N THR A 223 26.23 -0.56 -16.62
CA THR A 223 27.64 -0.86 -16.93
C THR A 223 27.77 -2.15 -17.74
N GLU A 224 27.00 -3.19 -17.43
CA GLU A 224 27.00 -4.44 -18.20
C GLU A 224 26.33 -4.27 -19.57
N LEU A 225 25.29 -3.44 -19.68
CA LEU A 225 24.69 -3.04 -20.97
C LEU A 225 25.68 -2.23 -21.82
N GLN A 226 26.39 -1.29 -21.22
CA GLN A 226 27.40 -0.47 -21.90
C GLN A 226 28.62 -1.30 -22.33
N ARG A 227 29.01 -2.30 -21.51
CA ARG A 227 30.03 -3.30 -21.86
C ARG A 227 29.60 -4.14 -23.06
N ARG A 228 28.34 -4.56 -23.12
CA ARG A 228 27.79 -5.34 -24.24
C ARG A 228 27.58 -4.50 -25.50
N SER A 229 27.16 -3.25 -25.37
CA SER A 229 27.02 -2.35 -26.53
C SER A 229 28.38 -2.01 -27.14
N GLY A 230 29.41 -1.79 -26.32
CA GLY A 230 30.78 -1.59 -26.79
C GLY A 230 31.38 -2.81 -27.47
N GLN A 231 30.94 -4.03 -27.12
CA GLN A 231 31.37 -5.26 -27.80
C GLN A 231 30.71 -5.52 -29.16
N HIS A 232 29.63 -4.80 -29.52
CA HIS A 232 28.96 -4.95 -30.81
C HIS A 232 29.42 -3.97 -31.89
N GLU A 233 30.14 -2.90 -31.53
CA GLU A 233 30.68 -1.95 -32.51
C GLU A 233 31.95 -2.43 -33.22
N ASP A 234 32.61 -3.48 -32.71
CA ASP A 234 33.87 -4.01 -33.27
C ASP A 234 33.68 -5.10 -34.34
N ILE A 235 32.46 -5.38 -34.81
CA ILE A 235 32.27 -6.22 -36.00
C ILE A 235 32.22 -5.29 -37.22
N PRO A 236 33.33 -5.10 -37.96
CA PRO A 236 33.29 -4.29 -39.16
C PRO A 236 32.24 -4.86 -40.12
N LEU A 237 31.36 -4.01 -40.64
CA LEU A 237 30.30 -4.35 -41.61
C LEU A 237 30.81 -5.14 -42.84
N LYS A 238 32.13 -5.11 -43.11
CA LYS A 238 32.79 -5.94 -44.13
C LYS A 238 32.75 -7.44 -43.84
N THR A 239 32.61 -7.85 -42.58
CA THR A 239 32.54 -9.28 -42.19
C THR A 239 31.17 -9.89 -42.43
N LEU A 240 30.10 -9.08 -42.38
CA LEU A 240 28.72 -9.49 -42.61
C LEU A 240 28.36 -9.65 -44.11
N TRP A 241 29.20 -9.14 -45.02
CA TRP A 241 28.98 -9.14 -46.47
C TRP A 241 29.86 -10.12 -47.25
N ARG A 242 30.12 -11.33 -46.74
CA ARG A 242 30.70 -12.39 -47.58
C ARG A 242 29.60 -12.99 -48.47
N PRO A 243 29.68 -12.85 -49.81
CA PRO A 243 28.70 -13.46 -50.71
C PRO A 243 28.79 -14.99 -50.60
N ILE A 244 27.63 -15.61 -50.40
CA ILE A 244 27.45 -17.07 -50.35
C ILE A 244 27.90 -17.65 -51.69
N ARG A 245 29.10 -18.24 -51.75
CA ARG A 245 29.51 -19.07 -52.88
C ARG A 245 28.73 -20.38 -52.81
N ARG A 246 27.77 -20.57 -53.72
CA ARG A 246 27.14 -21.87 -53.95
C ARG A 246 28.16 -22.80 -54.64
N PRO A 247 28.40 -24.01 -54.14
CA PRO A 247 29.15 -25.01 -54.88
C PRO A 247 28.30 -25.53 -56.05
N LEU A 248 28.94 -25.67 -57.22
CA LEU A 248 28.44 -26.44 -58.37
C LEU A 248 28.70 -27.92 -58.14
#